data_AF-A0AA43ZA45-F1
#
_entry.id   AF-A0AA43ZA45-F1
#
_cell.length_a   1.000
_cell.length_b   1.000
_cell.length_c   1.000
_cell.angle_alpha   90.00
_cell.angle_beta   90.00
_cell.angle_gamma   90.00
#
_symmetry.space_group_name_H-M   'P 1'
#
loop_
_entity.id
_entity.type
_entity.pdbx_description
1 polymer ?
#
loop_
_entity_poly.entity_id
_entity_poly.type
_entity_poly.pdbx_seq_one_letter_code
_entity_poly.pdbx_strand_id
1 'polypeptide(L)'
;MTPQELKSILSSGLLSFPVTDFDAAGNFNAESYARRLEWLAPYGASALFAAGGTGEFFSLDIHEYPQIIKTAVDTCAGSVPILAGVGGPTRQAIHMAREAERLGA
;
A
#
# COMPACT_ATOMS: atom_id res chain seq x y z
N MET A 1 -7.28 -9.44 9.45
CA MET A 1 -6.33 -10.55 9.30
C MET A 1 -5.45 -10.59 10.54
N THR A 2 -5.12 -11.78 11.05
CA THR A 2 -4.21 -11.93 12.19
C THR A 2 -2.74 -11.90 11.73
N PRO A 3 -1.79 -11.53 12.62
CA PRO A 3 -0.37 -11.57 12.28
C PRO A 3 0.13 -12.95 11.83
N GLN A 4 -0.43 -14.04 12.36
CA GLN A 4 -0.08 -15.42 11.97
C GLN A 4 -0.55 -15.76 10.56
N GLU A 5 -1.76 -15.36 10.18
CA GLU A 5 -2.27 -15.51 8.80
C GLU A 5 -1.39 -14.73 7.82
N LEU A 6 -1.07 -13.48 8.15
CA LEU A 6 -0.19 -12.64 7.32
C LEU A 6 1.20 -13.26 7.14
N LYS A 7 1.79 -13.80 8.22
CA LYS A 7 3.08 -14.51 8.14
C LYS A 7 3.03 -15.67 7.15
N SER A 8 1.95 -16.45 7.15
CA SER A 8 1.77 -17.56 6.21
C SER A 8 1.72 -17.06 4.76
N ILE A 9 0.93 -16.02 4.50
CA ILE A 9 0.77 -15.42 3.17
C ILE A 9 2.09 -14.88 2.63
N LEU A 10 2.85 -14.16 3.47
CA LEU A 10 4.15 -13.59 3.08
C LEU A 10 5.18 -14.65 2.68
N SER A 11 5.06 -15.89 3.17
CA SER A 11 5.94 -17.00 2.81
C SER A 11 5.46 -17.82 1.61
N SER A 12 4.26 -17.55 1.10
CA SER A 12 3.57 -18.41 0.13
C SER A 12 3.81 -18.07 -1.34
N GLY A 13 4.42 -16.91 -1.64
CA GLY A 13 4.55 -16.46 -3.02
C GLY A 13 5.31 -15.15 -3.20
N LEU A 14 5.17 -14.59 -4.39
CA LEU A 14 5.81 -13.32 -4.79
C LEU A 14 5.17 -12.14 -4.05
N LEU A 15 6.00 -11.19 -3.63
CA LEU A 15 5.57 -9.94 -3.01
C LEU A 15 5.61 -8.80 -4.03
N SER A 16 4.51 -8.06 -4.17
CA SER A 16 4.41 -6.92 -5.09
C SER A 16 4.69 -5.61 -4.37
N PHE A 17 5.52 -4.74 -4.96
CA PHE A 17 5.82 -3.40 -4.46
C PHE A 17 5.55 -2.39 -5.59
N PRO A 18 4.28 -2.03 -5.85
CA PRO A 18 3.95 -1.12 -6.94
C PRO A 18 4.50 0.29 -6.71
N VAL A 19 4.84 0.96 -7.82
CA VAL A 19 5.09 2.40 -7.84
C VAL A 19 3.82 3.17 -7.49
N THR A 20 3.97 4.33 -6.86
CA THR A 20 2.85 5.26 -6.60
C THR A 20 2.68 6.14 -7.84
N ASP A 21 1.46 6.25 -8.35
CA ASP A 21 1.20 7.05 -9.56
C ASP A 21 0.98 8.51 -9.20
N PHE A 22 1.63 9.41 -9.93
CA PHE A 22 1.46 10.86 -9.81
C PHE A 22 0.99 11.47 -11.13
N ASP A 23 0.28 12.59 -11.05
CA ASP A 23 -0.11 13.39 -12.23
C ASP A 23 1.02 14.31 -12.71
N ALA A 24 0.79 15.06 -13.78
CA ALA A 24 1.78 15.99 -14.34
C ALA A 24 2.14 17.17 -13.42
N ALA A 25 1.33 17.42 -12.38
CA ALA A 25 1.60 18.41 -11.34
C ALA A 25 2.28 17.80 -10.11
N GLY A 26 2.52 16.47 -10.11
CA GLY A 26 3.15 15.74 -9.02
C GLY A 26 2.21 15.33 -7.90
N ASN A 27 0.88 15.48 -8.04
CA ASN A 27 -0.07 15.03 -7.02
C ASN A 27 -0.37 13.54 -7.20
N PHE A 28 -0.64 12.84 -6.10
CA PHE A 28 -1.13 11.46 -6.15
C PHE A 28 -2.32 11.29 -7.12
N ASN A 29 -2.18 10.37 -8.08
CA ASN A 29 -3.20 10.05 -9.08
C ASN A 29 -3.91 8.72 -8.73
N ALA A 30 -4.97 8.83 -7.95
CA ALA A 30 -5.72 7.68 -7.44
C ALA A 30 -6.33 6.80 -8.55
N GLU A 31 -6.87 7.40 -9.62
CA GLU A 31 -7.48 6.66 -10.74
C GLU A 31 -6.44 5.82 -11.48
N SER A 32 -5.28 6.40 -11.80
CA SER A 32 -4.20 5.68 -12.47
C SER A 32 -3.63 4.58 -11.58
N TYR A 33 -3.42 4.89 -10.29
CA TYR A 33 -2.94 3.93 -9.31
C TYR A 33 -3.89 2.74 -9.17
N ALA A 34 -5.20 2.97 -9.03
CA ALA A 34 -6.21 1.90 -8.96
C ALA A 34 -6.17 1.00 -10.19
N ARG A 35 -6.17 1.57 -11.41
CA ARG A 35 -6.05 0.77 -12.65
C ARG A 35 -4.78 -0.07 -12.70
N ARG A 36 -3.66 0.45 -12.19
CA ARG A 36 -2.40 -0.31 -12.09
C ARG A 36 -2.57 -1.50 -11.15
N LEU A 37 -3.19 -1.30 -9.99
CA LEU A 37 -3.40 -2.37 -9.02
C LEU A 37 -4.36 -3.44 -9.56
N GLU A 38 -5.44 -3.05 -10.23
CA GLU A 38 -6.36 -3.98 -10.92
C GLU A 38 -5.63 -4.80 -11.98
N TRP A 39 -4.74 -4.16 -12.75
CA TRP A 39 -3.92 -4.86 -13.74
C TRP A 39 -2.90 -5.81 -13.11
N LEU A 40 -2.32 -5.46 -11.96
CA LEU A 40 -1.35 -6.31 -11.24
C LEU A 40 -2.01 -7.51 -10.54
N ALA A 41 -3.23 -7.37 -10.05
CA ALA A 41 -3.95 -8.37 -9.26
C ALA A 41 -3.95 -9.80 -9.87
N PRO A 42 -4.23 -10.02 -11.18
CA PRO A 42 -4.29 -11.37 -11.75
C PRO A 42 -2.93 -12.09 -11.87
N TYR A 43 -1.79 -11.42 -11.64
CA TYR A 43 -0.46 -12.02 -11.80
C TYR A 43 0.02 -12.86 -10.60
N GLY A 44 -0.80 -12.99 -9.55
CA GLY A 44 -0.57 -13.98 -8.49
C GLY A 44 0.44 -13.58 -7.41
N ALA A 45 0.59 -12.28 -7.13
CA ALA A 45 1.30 -11.84 -5.94
C ALA A 45 0.53 -12.28 -4.68
N SER A 46 1.23 -12.83 -3.68
CA SER A 46 0.61 -13.26 -2.43
C SER A 46 0.29 -12.09 -1.50
N ALA A 47 1.05 -10.99 -1.60
CA ALA A 47 0.80 -9.76 -0.86
C ALA A 47 1.27 -8.54 -1.66
N LEU A 48 0.68 -7.38 -1.38
CA LEU A 48 1.04 -6.11 -1.99
C LEU A 48 1.48 -5.09 -0.93
N PHE A 49 2.62 -4.46 -1.16
CA PHE A 49 3.19 -3.44 -0.28
C PHE A 49 2.93 -2.05 -0.85
N ALA A 50 1.92 -1.36 -0.34
CA ALA A 50 1.56 0.00 -0.74
C ALA A 50 2.43 1.03 0.00
N ALA A 51 2.80 2.11 -0.69
CA ALA A 51 3.70 3.14 -0.17
C ALA A 51 4.98 2.55 0.44
N GLY A 52 5.59 1.55 -0.22
CA GLY A 52 6.91 1.03 0.12
C GLY A 52 8.04 1.89 -0.45
N GLY A 53 9.28 1.40 -0.40
CA GLY A 53 10.42 2.09 -1.02
C GLY A 53 10.23 2.31 -2.54
N THR A 54 9.79 1.27 -3.27
CA THR A 54 9.44 1.37 -4.70
C THR A 54 8.23 2.28 -4.96
N GLY A 55 7.32 2.39 -3.98
CA GLY A 55 6.20 3.34 -4.00
C GLY A 55 6.59 4.75 -3.54
N GLU A 56 7.89 5.05 -3.50
CA GLU A 56 8.46 6.36 -3.17
C GLU A 56 8.03 6.90 -1.79
N PHE A 57 7.84 6.01 -0.81
CA PHE A 57 7.46 6.35 0.56
C PHE A 57 8.15 7.59 1.14
N PHE A 58 9.46 7.69 0.90
CA PHE A 58 10.33 8.76 1.41
C PHE A 58 10.10 10.13 0.77
N SER A 59 9.28 10.21 -0.28
CA SER A 59 8.91 11.43 -0.99
C SER A 59 7.44 11.82 -0.79
N LEU A 60 6.63 10.97 -0.14
CA LEU A 60 5.20 11.21 0.03
C LEU A 60 4.91 12.29 1.06
N ASP A 61 3.96 13.15 0.75
CA ASP A 61 3.41 14.06 1.74
C ASP A 61 2.48 13.33 2.73
N ILE A 62 2.35 13.89 3.94
CA ILE A 62 1.50 13.32 5.00
C ILE A 62 0.02 13.23 4.60
N HIS A 63 -0.44 14.09 3.69
CA HIS A 63 -1.82 14.09 3.19
C HIS A 63 -2.05 13.09 2.06
N GLU A 64 -1.01 12.69 1.33
CA GLU A 64 -1.09 11.71 0.25
C GLU A 64 -1.14 10.28 0.79
N TYR A 65 -0.36 10.00 1.84
CA TYR A 65 -0.23 8.65 2.38
C TYR A 65 -1.58 7.96 2.71
N PRO A 66 -2.52 8.59 3.44
CA PRO A 66 -3.83 7.97 3.70
C PRO A 66 -4.62 7.68 2.43
N GLN A 67 -4.51 8.55 1.41
CA GLN A 67 -5.21 8.36 0.13
C GLN A 67 -4.64 7.17 -0.65
N ILE A 68 -3.31 7.02 -0.65
CA ILE A 68 -2.62 5.90 -1.30
C ILE A 68 -3.02 4.57 -0.64
N ILE A 69 -2.93 4.50 0.70
CA ILE A 69 -3.30 3.28 1.43
C ILE A 69 -4.78 2.95 1.22
N LYS A 70 -5.67 3.93 1.35
CA LYS A 70 -7.11 3.71 1.11
C LYS A 70 -7.38 3.21 -0.30
N THR A 71 -6.76 3.82 -1.31
CA THR A 71 -6.92 3.40 -2.71
C THR A 71 -6.46 1.97 -2.91
N ALA A 72 -5.31 1.58 -2.34
CA ALA A 72 -4.81 0.21 -2.42
C ALA A 72 -5.73 -0.80 -1.73
N VAL A 73 -6.18 -0.49 -0.51
CA VAL A 73 -7.09 -1.36 0.25
C VAL A 73 -8.42 -1.55 -0.48
N ASP A 74 -9.04 -0.45 -0.92
CA ASP A 74 -10.33 -0.50 -1.61
C ASP A 74 -10.23 -1.26 -2.94
N THR A 75 -9.17 -1.02 -3.72
CA THR A 75 -8.99 -1.64 -5.05
C THR A 75 -8.67 -3.13 -4.96
N CYS A 76 -7.85 -3.53 -3.98
CA CYS A 76 -7.41 -4.92 -3.81
C CYS A 76 -8.29 -5.73 -2.87
N ALA A 77 -9.40 -5.15 -2.38
CA ALA A 77 -10.30 -5.79 -1.43
C ALA A 77 -10.74 -7.18 -1.93
N GLY A 78 -10.51 -8.19 -1.10
CA GLY A 78 -10.84 -9.60 -1.40
C GLY A 78 -9.89 -10.30 -2.38
N SER A 79 -8.92 -9.61 -2.97
CA SER A 79 -7.97 -10.19 -3.94
C SER A 79 -6.61 -10.49 -3.32
N VAL A 80 -5.97 -9.50 -2.69
CA VAL A 80 -4.62 -9.62 -2.11
C VAL A 80 -4.50 -8.72 -0.87
N PRO A 81 -3.89 -9.18 0.23
CA PRO A 81 -3.68 -8.32 1.40
C PRO A 81 -2.72 -7.18 1.10
N ILE A 82 -3.00 -6.04 1.71
CA ILE A 82 -2.20 -4.83 1.62
C ILE A 82 -1.35 -4.69 2.87
N LEU A 83 -0.05 -4.47 2.69
CA LEU A 83 0.86 -4.02 3.74
C LEU A 83 1.25 -2.58 3.46
N ALA A 84 1.05 -1.70 4.43
CA ALA A 84 1.41 -0.30 4.30
C ALA A 84 2.88 -0.06 4.74
N GLY A 85 3.63 0.72 3.97
CA GLY A 85 4.92 1.24 4.41
C GLY A 85 4.74 2.17 5.61
N VAL A 86 5.58 2.02 6.63
CA VAL A 86 5.58 2.84 7.85
C VAL A 86 7.02 3.19 8.19
N GLY A 87 7.28 4.45 8.57
CA GLY A 87 8.64 4.92 8.83
C GLY A 87 8.69 6.34 9.39
N GLY A 88 9.89 6.91 9.38
CA GLY A 88 10.16 8.23 9.95
C GLY A 88 10.36 8.22 11.47
N PRO A 89 10.37 9.40 12.12
CA PRO A 89 10.47 9.52 13.57
C PRO A 89 9.35 8.78 14.29
N THR A 90 9.61 8.31 15.51
CA THR A 90 8.72 7.39 16.26
C THR A 90 7.26 7.84 16.32
N ARG A 91 6.98 9.13 16.53
CA ARG A 91 5.60 9.64 16.60
C ARG A 91 4.89 9.61 15.25
N GLN A 92 5.61 9.90 14.17
CA GLN A 92 5.10 9.80 12.80
C GLN A 92 4.85 8.34 12.43
N ALA A 93 5.80 7.45 12.70
CA ALA A 93 5.65 6.02 12.46
C ALA A 93 4.42 5.43 13.19
N ILE A 94 4.21 5.80 14.47
CA ILE A 94 3.02 5.39 15.23
C ILE A 94 1.73 5.93 14.59
N HIS A 95 1.73 7.18 14.13
CA HIS A 95 0.57 7.77 13.47
C HIS A 95 0.23 7.04 12.17
N MET A 96 1.24 6.80 11.32
CA MET A 96 1.07 6.10 10.04
C MET A 96 0.62 4.66 10.23
N ALA A 97 1.19 3.93 11.21
CA ALA A 97 0.77 2.56 11.52
C ALA A 97 -0.70 2.48 11.92
N ARG A 98 -1.15 3.38 12.82
CA ARG A 98 -2.55 3.44 13.26
C ARG A 98 -3.49 3.86 12.14
N GLU A 99 -3.06 4.79 11.28
CA GLU A 99 -3.88 5.24 10.17
C GLU A 99 -4.02 4.16 9.10
N ALA A 100 -2.94 3.44 8.78
CA ALA A 100 -3.00 2.30 7.88
C ALA A 100 -3.93 1.18 8.41
N GLU A 101 -3.80 0.83 9.69
CA GLU A 101 -4.70 -0.13 10.35
C GLU A 101 -6.16 0.34 10.30
N ARG A 102 -6.42 1.62 10.59
CA ARG A 102 -7.77 2.22 10.52
C ARG A 102 -8.36 2.15 9.10
N LEU A 103 -7.52 2.24 8.07
CA LEU A 103 -7.91 2.16 6.67
C LEU A 103 -8.03 0.72 6.15
N GLY A 104 -7.66 -0.29 6.95
CA GLY A 104 -7.86 -1.70 6.63
C GLY A 104 -6.65 -2.45 6.10
N ALA A 105 -5.45 -1.88 6.23
CA ALA A 105 -4.19 -2.63 6.05
C ALA A 105 -3.93 -3.58 7.23
#